data_AF-A0A7G8HKD4-F1
#
_entry.id   AF-A0A7G8HKD4-F1
#
_cell.length_a   1.000
_cell.length_b   1.000
_cell.length_c   1.000
_cell.angle_alpha   90.00
_cell.angle_beta   90.00
_cell.angle_gamma   90.00
#
_symmetry.space_group_name_H-M   'P 1'
#
loop_
_entity.id
_entity.type
_entity.pdbx_description
1 polymer ?
#
loop_
_entity_poly.entity_id
_entity_poly.type
_entity_poly.pdbx_seq_one_letter_code
_entity_poly.pdbx_strand_id
1 'polypeptide(L)' 'MFPCRIDLFEPDGFKSWLAEGVHELGEPAVIELMLDGLNPILTTDEADRLVGWHLGVSL' A
#
# COMPACT_ATOMS: atom_id res chain seq x y z
N MET A 1 -10.19 3.98 -11.95
CA MET A 1 -10.04 2.52 -12.21
C MET A 1 -8.59 2.19 -11.91
N PHE A 2 -8.30 1.64 -10.73
CA PHE A 2 -6.93 1.45 -10.26
C PHE A 2 -6.17 0.50 -11.21
N PRO A 3 -4.95 0.87 -11.66
CA PRO A 3 -4.21 0.07 -12.63
C PRO A 3 -3.80 -1.26 -12.01
N CYS A 4 -4.21 -2.36 -12.65
CA CYS A 4 -4.08 -3.75 -12.20
C CYS A 4 -2.64 -4.31 -12.24
N ARG A 5 -1.62 -3.46 -12.23
CA ARG A 5 -0.21 -3.84 -12.12
C ARG A 5 0.58 -2.61 -11.65
N ILE A 6 0.47 -2.31 -10.36
CA ILE A 6 1.37 -1.36 -9.72
C ILE A 6 2.68 -2.11 -9.61
N ASP A 7 3.75 -1.56 -10.17
CA ASP A 7 5.11 -1.98 -9.84
C ASP A 7 5.38 -1.57 -8.38
N LEU A 8 4.78 -2.29 -7.43
CA LEU A 8 4.94 -2.14 -5.97
C LEU A 8 6.42 -2.27 -5.55
N PHE A 9 7.26 -2.72 -6.47
CA PHE A 9 8.68 -2.97 -6.29
C PHE A 9 9.54 -1.70 -6.24
N GLU A 10 9.08 -0.56 -6.78
CA GLU A 10 9.78 0.71 -6.56
C GLU A 10 9.26 1.39 -5.27
N PRO A 11 10.13 1.66 -4.28
CA PRO A 11 9.71 2.27 -3.01
C PRO A 11 9.03 3.62 -3.19
N ASP A 12 9.29 4.32 -4.30
CA ASP A 12 8.63 5.59 -4.64
C ASP A 12 7.27 5.38 -5.33
N GLY A 13 7.11 4.29 -6.10
CA GLY A 13 5.85 3.93 -6.75
C GLY A 13 4.77 3.53 -5.76
N PHE A 14 5.13 2.72 -4.75
CA PHE A 14 4.19 2.34 -3.69
C PHE A 14 3.75 3.53 -2.82
N LYS A 15 4.68 4.41 -2.45
CA LYS A 15 4.37 5.63 -1.69
C LYS A 15 3.50 6.59 -2.48
N SER A 16 3.77 6.77 -3.77
CA SER A 16 2.95 7.62 -4.64
C SER A 16 1.54 7.06 -4.77
N TRP A 17 1.41 5.76 -4.98
CA TRP A 17 0.11 5.09 -5.06
C TRP A 17 -0.69 5.22 -3.75
N LEU A 18 -0.02 5.07 -2.59
CA LEU A 18 -0.66 5.29 -1.29
C LEU A 18 -1.11 6.74 -1.10
N ALA A 19 -0.26 7.70 -1.46
CA ALA A 19 -0.59 9.12 -1.35
C ALA A 19 -1.80 9.48 -2.23
N GLU A 20 -1.87 8.96 -3.46
CA GLU A 20 -3.02 9.11 -4.34
C GLU A 20 -4.27 8.42 -3.77
N GLY A 21 -4.13 7.18 -3.27
CA GLY A 21 -5.23 6.46 -2.63
C GLY A 21 -5.81 7.22 -1.43
N VAL A 22 -4.96 7.78 -0.57
CA VAL A 22 -5.39 8.58 0.59
C VAL A 22 -6.07 9.86 0.13
N HIS A 23 -5.57 10.50 -0.92
CA HIS A 23 -6.17 11.71 -1.49
C HIS A 23 -7.56 11.45 -2.09
N GLU A 24 -7.74 10.35 -2.82
CA GLU A 24 -8.98 10.05 -3.54
C GLU A 24 -10.04 9.35 -2.68
N LEU A 25 -9.62 8.44 -1.79
CA LEU A 25 -10.52 7.56 -1.04
C LEU A 25 -10.58 7.89 0.45
N GLY A 26 -9.57 8.62 0.96
CA GLY A 26 -9.37 8.85 2.38
C GLY A 26 -8.60 7.71 3.04
N GLU A 27 -7.88 8.06 4.10
CA GLU A 27 -7.04 7.14 4.88
C GLU A 27 -7.77 5.88 5.38
N PRO A 28 -9.02 5.94 5.89
CA PRO A 28 -9.72 4.75 6.37
C PRO A 28 -9.99 3.72 5.26
N ALA A 29 -10.37 4.18 4.07
CA ALA A 29 -10.68 3.31 2.94
C ALA A 29 -9.42 2.68 2.36
N VAL A 30 -8.29 3.41 2.37
CA VAL A 30 -6.99 2.84 2.00
C VAL A 30 -6.60 1.74 2.98
N ILE A 31 -6.72 1.98 4.29
CA ILE A 31 -6.40 0.97 5.32
C ILE A 31 -7.20 -0.31 5.10
N GLU A 32 -8.52 -0.22 4.86
CA GLU A 32 -9.36 -1.39 4.54
C GLU A 32 -8.89 -2.08 3.25
N LEU A 33 -8.58 -1.32 2.19
CA LEU A 33 -8.04 -1.86 0.95
C LEU A 33 -6.70 -2.59 1.17
N MET A 34 -5.87 -2.11 2.08
CA MET A 34 -4.58 -2.74 2.40
C MET A 34 -4.77 -4.05 3.18
N LEU A 35 -5.60 -4.01 4.23
CA LEU A 35 -5.81 -5.12 5.16
C LEU A 35 -6.65 -6.26 4.56
N ASP A 36 -7.72 -5.90 3.86
CA ASP A 36 -8.69 -6.87 3.32
C ASP A 36 -8.47 -7.16 1.84
N GLY A 37 -7.98 -6.17 1.08
CA GLY A 37 -7.79 -6.30 -0.38
C GLY A 37 -6.41 -6.80 -0.78
N LEU A 38 -5.34 -6.19 -0.23
CA LEU A 38 -3.97 -6.45 -0.67
C LEU A 38 -3.28 -7.56 0.13
N ASN A 39 -3.50 -7.67 1.44
CA ASN A 39 -2.89 -8.70 2.28
C ASN A 39 -2.90 -10.14 1.70
N PRO A 40 -3.97 -10.65 1.04
CA PRO A 40 -3.94 -11.98 0.44
C PRO A 40 -3.14 -12.09 -0.86
N ILE A 41 -2.73 -10.97 -1.46
CA ILE A 41 -2.02 -10.88 -2.76
C ILE A 41 -0.56 -10.45 -2.57
N LEU A 42 -0.23 -9.81 -1.45
CA LEU A 42 1.12 -9.36 -1.13
C LEU A 42 2.02 -10.56 -0.78
N THR A 43 3.26 -10.49 -1.24
CA THR A 43 4.34 -11.32 -0.71
C THR A 43 4.70 -10.88 0.71
N THR A 44 5.35 -11.76 1.47
CA THR A 44 5.78 -11.46 2.85
C THR A 44 6.64 -10.20 2.94
N ASP A 45 7.49 -9.93 1.96
CA ASP A 45 8.34 -8.73 1.92
C ASP A 45 7.52 -7.44 1.73
N GLU A 46 6.51 -7.49 0.86
CA GLU A 46 5.61 -6.35 0.64
C GLU A 46 4.68 -6.11 1.84
N ALA A 47 4.24 -7.18 2.51
CA ALA A 47 3.48 -7.10 3.76
C ALA A 47 4.33 -6.50 4.90
N ASP A 48 5.60 -6.89 5.05
CA ASP A 48 6.50 -6.33 6.06
C ASP A 48 6.79 -4.85 5.80
N ARG A 49 6.95 -4.45 4.53
CA ARG A 49 7.12 -3.03 4.15
C ARG A 49 5.88 -2.20 4.45
N LEU A 50 4.70 -2.76 4.21
CA LEU A 50 3.43 -2.14 4.57
C LEU A 50 3.30 -1.95 6.09
N VAL A 51 3.62 -2.99 6.87
CA VAL A 51 3.62 -2.92 8.34
C VAL A 51 4.64 -1.89 8.84
N GLY A 52 5.84 -1.87 8.26
CA GLY A 52 6.85 -0.85 8.54
C GLY A 52 6.32 0.57 8.32
N TRP A 53 5.66 0.83 7.20
CA TRP A 53 5.04 2.13 6.93
C TRP A 53 3.93 2.48 7.92
N HIS A 54 3.02 1.55 8.23
CA HIS A 54 1.95 1.78 9.22
C HIS A 54 2.50 2.13 10.61
N LEU A 55 3.60 1.49 10.99
CA LEU A 55 4.28 1.72 12.26
C LEU A 55 5.26 2.90 12.22
N GLY A 56 5.43 3.58 11.08
CA GLY A 56 6.37 4.69 10.90
C GLY A 56 7.85 4.26 10.91
N VAL A 57 8.12 2.96 10.78
CA VAL A 57 9.47 2.38 10.70
C VAL A 57 9.83 2.24 9.22
N SER A 58 10.72 3.09 8.72
CA SER A 58 11.35 2.85 7.41
C SER A 58 12.35 1.71 7.57
N LEU A 59 12.06 0.56 6.97
CA LEU A 59 13.00 -0.57 6.78
C LEU A 59 13.86 -0.32 5.54
#